data_AF-A0A930BF22-F1
#
_entry.id   AF-A0A930BF22-F1
#
_cell.length_a   1.000
_cell.length_b   1.000
_cell.length_c   1.000
_cell.angle_alpha   90.00
_cell.angle_beta   90.00
_cell.angle_gamma   90.00
#
_symmetry.space_group_name_H-M   'P 1'
#
loop_
_entity.id
_entity.type
_entity.pdbx_description
1 polymer ?
#
loop_
_entity_poly.entity_id
_entity_poly.type
_entity_poly.pdbx_seq_one_letter_code
_entity_poly.pdbx_strand_id
1 'polypeptide(L)' 'MDTLLLMKNKEVIRDRLHTVAKKCFQRYGIRKTAVDRMAAMTDISKGSFYNFYSSREMIFTALTLPEELLIESLYTEKA' A
#
# COMPACT_ATOMS: atom_id res chain seq x y z
N MET A 1 6.88 22.34 10.35
CA MET A 1 7.11 21.12 11.14
C MET A 1 6.00 20.08 10.93
N ASP A 2 4.73 20.48 10.82
CA ASP A 2 3.58 19.55 10.74
C ASP A 2 3.52 18.67 9.49
N THR A 3 3.96 19.16 8.34
CA THR A 3 4.00 18.39 7.08
C THR A 3 5.00 17.23 7.15
N LEU A 4 6.14 17.42 7.82
CA LEU A 4 7.17 16.40 7.96
C LEU A 4 6.68 15.21 8.81
N LEU A 5 5.94 15.50 9.89
CA LEU A 5 5.32 14.48 10.73
C LEU A 5 4.23 13.71 9.99
N LEU A 6 3.40 14.42 9.21
CA LEU A 6 2.37 13.80 8.39
C LEU A 6 2.94 12.89 7.29
N MET A 7 4.03 13.33 6.63
CA MET A 7 4.74 12.53 5.63
C MET A 7 5.35 11.27 6.26
N LYS A 8 6.00 11.41 7.41
CA LYS A 8 6.56 10.28 8.18
C LYS A 8 5.47 9.29 8.60
N ASN A 9 4.31 9.78 9.02
CA ASN A 9 3.16 8.92 9.33
C ASN A 9 2.64 8.16 8.10
N LYS A 10 2.60 8.81 6.94
CA LYS A 10 2.19 8.15 5.68
C LYS A 10 3.18 7.06 5.26
N GLU A 11 4.49 7.29 5.38
CA GLU A 11 5.51 6.28 5.07
C GLU A 11 5.38 5.07 6.00
N VAL A 12 5.27 5.30 7.31
CA VAL A 12 5.08 4.21 8.28
C VAL A 12 3.83 3.38 7.99
N ILE A 13 2.72 4.01 7.60
CA ILE A 13 1.49 3.31 7.22
C ILE A 13 1.69 2.52 5.92
N ARG A 14 2.41 3.07 4.95
CA ARG A 14 2.70 2.39 3.68
C ARG A 14 3.55 1.13 3.90
N ASP A 15 4.58 1.20 4.72
CA ASP A 15 5.44 0.05 5.04
C ASP A 15 4.67 -1.06 5.77
N ARG A 16 3.77 -0.66 6.68
CA ARG A 16 2.86 -1.60 7.35
C ARG A 16 1.91 -2.26 6.36
N LEU A 17 1.33 -1.49 5.43
CA LEU A 17 0.47 -2.01 4.37
C LEU A 17 1.20 -3.05 3.52
N HIS A 18 2.44 -2.78 3.12
CA HIS A 18 3.28 -3.73 2.36
C HIS A 18 3.51 -5.02 3.14
N THR A 19 3.89 -4.89 4.40
CA THR A 19 4.13 -6.03 5.30
C THR A 19 2.88 -6.90 5.45
N VAL A 20 1.73 -6.27 5.67
CA VAL A 20 0.44 -6.95 5.82
C VAL A 20 -0.03 -7.59 4.52
N ALA A 21 0.11 -6.90 3.39
CA ALA A 21 -0.26 -7.40 2.07
C ALA A 21 0.58 -8.64 1.70
N LYS A 22 1.89 -8.63 1.96
CA LYS A 22 2.77 -9.78 1.78
C LYS A 22 2.34 -10.97 2.64
N LYS A 23 2.02 -10.74 3.93
CA LYS A 23 1.50 -11.80 4.83
C LYS A 23 0.17 -12.36 4.33
N CYS A 24 -0.75 -11.50 3.89
CA CYS A 24 -2.05 -11.94 3.37
C CYS A 24 -1.89 -12.75 2.08
N PHE A 25 -1.04 -12.29 1.17
CA PHE A 25 -0.72 -13.00 -0.06
C PHE A 25 -0.15 -14.39 0.21
N GLN A 26 0.86 -14.49 1.10
CA GLN A 26 1.48 -15.77 1.44
C GLN A 26 0.49 -16.76 2.07
N ARG A 27 -0.47 -16.25 2.86
CA ARG A 27 -1.44 -17.11 3.57
C ARG A 27 -2.66 -17.48 2.74
N TYR A 28 -3.16 -16.58 1.91
CA TYR A 28 -4.47 -16.69 1.27
C TYR A 28 -4.40 -16.68 -0.27
N GLY A 29 -3.24 -16.33 -0.83
CA GLY A 29 -3.09 -16.01 -2.25
C GLY A 29 -3.78 -14.70 -2.63
N ILE A 30 -3.66 -14.32 -3.91
CA ILE A 30 -4.28 -13.10 -4.45
C ILE A 30 -5.79 -13.19 -4.24
N ARG A 31 -6.49 -14.17 -4.84
CA ARG A 31 -7.97 -14.20 -4.88
C ARG A 31 -8.69 -14.05 -3.54
N LYS A 32 -8.13 -14.54 -2.43
CA LYS A 32 -8.77 -14.52 -1.09
C LYS A 32 -8.27 -13.40 -0.17
N THR A 33 -7.36 -12.55 -0.64
CA THR A 33 -6.95 -11.36 0.12
C THR A 33 -7.96 -10.24 -0.10
N ALA A 34 -8.49 -9.64 0.96
CA ALA A 34 -9.45 -8.54 0.87
C ALA A 34 -8.85 -7.24 1.40
N VAL A 35 -9.25 -6.10 0.82
CA VAL A 35 -8.83 -4.76 1.29
C VAL A 35 -9.19 -4.57 2.75
N ASP A 36 -10.39 -4.97 3.17
CA ASP A 36 -10.86 -4.83 4.55
C ASP A 36 -9.95 -5.56 5.56
N ARG A 37 -9.42 -6.73 5.18
CA ARG A 37 -8.47 -7.48 6.01
C ARG A 37 -7.14 -6.74 6.14
N MET A 38 -6.62 -6.23 5.03
CA MET A 38 -5.35 -5.50 5.05
C MET A 38 -5.48 -4.20 5.85
N ALA A 39 -6.57 -3.47 5.67
CA ALA A 39 -6.87 -2.26 6.42
C ALA A 39 -6.95 -2.55 7.92
N ALA A 40 -7.72 -3.56 8.33
CA ALA A 40 -7.84 -3.97 9.73
C ALA A 40 -6.49 -4.39 10.35
N MET A 41 -5.69 -5.19 9.63
CA MET A 41 -4.38 -5.63 10.12
C MET A 41 -3.31 -4.52 10.16
N THR A 42 -3.52 -3.42 9.43
CA THR A 42 -2.65 -2.24 9.42
C THR A 42 -3.11 -1.19 10.44
N ASP A 43 -4.27 -1.40 11.07
CA ASP A 43 -4.93 -0.43 11.96
C ASP A 43 -5.31 0.88 11.25
N ILE A 44 -5.89 0.75 10.05
CA ILE A 44 -6.44 1.86 9.28
C ILE A 44 -7.85 1.55 8.79
N SER A 45 -8.61 2.59 8.45
CA SER A 45 -9.92 2.39 7.80
C SER A 45 -9.75 1.92 6.34
N LYS A 46 -10.78 1.25 5.80
CA LYS A 46 -10.83 0.91 4.37
C LYS A 46 -10.72 2.15 3.48
N GLY A 47 -11.35 3.27 3.86
CA GLY A 47 -11.21 4.55 3.15
C GLY A 47 -9.77 5.05 3.16
N SER A 48 -9.08 4.91 4.29
CA SER A 48 -7.66 5.27 4.42
C SER A 48 -6.76 4.43 3.52
N PHE A 49 -7.07 3.14 3.30
CA PHE A 49 -6.34 2.31 2.32
C PHE A 49 -6.33 2.96 0.93
N TYR A 50 -7.48 3.47 0.49
CA TYR A 50 -7.61 4.10 -0.83
C TYR A 50 -6.87 5.43 -0.98
N ASN A 51 -6.41 6.03 0.12
CA ASN A 51 -5.47 7.16 0.07
C ASN A 51 -4.04 6.74 -0.31
N PHE A 52 -3.72 5.45 -0.27
CA PHE A 52 -2.42 4.88 -0.64
C PHE A 52 -2.47 4.10 -1.95
N TYR A 53 -3.55 3.34 -2.18
CA TYR A 53 -3.70 2.46 -3.34
C TYR A 53 -5.13 2.51 -3.87
N SER A 54 -5.30 2.81 -5.15
CA SER A 54 -6.62 2.87 -5.79
C SER A 54 -7.30 1.49 -5.86
N SER A 55 -6.52 0.42 -5.85
CA SER A 55 -7.00 -0.95 -5.85
C SER A 55 -6.10 -1.88 -5.04
N ARG A 56 -6.64 -3.06 -4.75
CA ARG A 56 -5.89 -4.14 -4.11
C ARG A 56 -4.79 -4.69 -5.02
N GLU A 57 -5.03 -4.68 -6.31
CA GLU A 57 -4.09 -5.12 -7.33
C GLU A 57 -2.88 -4.18 -7.34
N MET A 58 -3.08 -2.87 -7.16
CA MET A 58 -2.00 -1.88 -7.16
C MET A 58 -0.96 -2.13 -6.05
N ILE A 59 -1.38 -2.50 -4.84
CA ILE A 59 -0.44 -2.84 -3.77
C ILE A 59 0.32 -4.15 -4.08
N PHE A 60 -0.32 -5.13 -4.73
CA PHE A 60 0.38 -6.34 -5.15
C PHE A 60 1.38 -6.07 -6.26
N THR A 61 1.01 -5.25 -7.24
CA THR A 61 1.91 -4.77 -8.28
C THR A 61 3.11 -4.07 -7.65
N ALA A 62 2.89 -3.15 -6.70
CA ALA A 62 3.97 -2.45 -5.98
C ALA A 62 4.90 -3.40 -5.20
N LEU A 63 4.40 -4.53 -4.69
CA LEU A 63 5.23 -5.55 -4.01
C LEU A 63 6.03 -6.43 -4.98
N THR A 64 5.64 -6.50 -6.25
CA THR A 64 6.30 -7.31 -7.28
C THR A 64 7.23 -6.50 -8.18
N LEU A 65 6.99 -5.20 -8.30
CA LEU A 65 7.82 -4.32 -9.12
C LEU A 65 9.10 -3.93 -8.36
N PRO A 66 10.25 -3.92 -9.05
CA PRO A 66 11.45 -3.25 -8.58
C PRO A 66 11.17 -1.79 -8.21
N GLU A 67 11.87 -1.28 -7.19
CA GLU A 67 11.66 0.05 -6.63
C GLU A 67 11.94 1.15 -7.69
N GLU A 68 12.87 0.89 -8.61
CA GLU A 68 13.24 1.78 -9.71
C GLU A 68 12.08 2.05 -10.70
N LEU A 69 11.25 1.03 -10.96
CA LEU A 69 10.10 1.13 -11.87
C LEU A 69 8.90 1.83 -11.22
N LEU A 70 8.82 1.82 -9.88
CA LEU A 70 7.77 2.51 -9.14
C LEU A 70 7.94 4.03 -9.26
N ILE A 71 9.18 4.51 -9.16
CA ILE A 71 9.53 5.93 -9.30
C ILE A 71 9.06 6.45 -10.66
N GLU A 72 9.38 5.75 -11.75
CA GLU A 72 9.04 6.18 -13.11
C GLU A 72 7.52 6.25 -13.35
N SER A 73 6.75 5.30 -12.82
CA SER A 73 5.28 5.33 -12.90
C SER A 73 4.66 6.55 -12.18
N LEU A 74 5.22 6.94 -11.03
CA LEU A 74 4.76 8.10 -10.25
C LEU A 74 5.06 9.44 -10.93
N TYR A 75 6.12 9.51 -11.75
CA TYR A 75 6.41 10.68 -12.57
C TYR A 75 5.55 10.73 -13.84
N THR A 76 5.15 9.58 -14.37
CA THR A 76 4.37 9.50 -15.62
C THR A 76 2.87 9.78 -15.38
N GLU A 77 2.31 9.40 -14.23
CA GLU A 77 0.91 9.72 -13.87
C GLU A 77 0.70 11.21 -13.49
N LYS A 78 1.77 11.99 -13.33
CA LYS A 78 1.72 13.43 -13.01
C LYS A 78 1.89 14.36 -14.23
N ALA A 79 1.96 13.80 -15.44
CA ALA A 79 2.07 14.57 -16.69
C ALA A 79 0.69 14.83 -17.32
#